data_AF-A0A7J2XXI0-F1
#
_entry.id   AF-A0A7J2XXI0-F1
#
_cell.length_a   1.000
_cell.length_b   1.000
_cell.length_c   1.000
_cell.angle_alpha   90.00
_cell.angle_beta   90.00
_cell.angle_gamma   90.00
#
_symmetry.space_group_name_H-M   'P 1'
#
loop_
_entity.id
_entity.type
_entity.pdbx_description
1 polymer ?
#
loop_
_entity_poly.entity_id
_entity_poly.type
_entity_poly.pdbx_seq_one_letter_code
_entity_poly.pdbx_strand_id
1 'polypeptide(L)'
;MHELLCRGARVLVRGCEVEVLTDPAVSSCPYVRAVYKIENIDREAVKRILEDKIREFGFFCPHRSLESDLVVPFGSSEMISSVMGDLIDCAVIVCDGAGSVITWNPKLVQGIGARMNGLLKTTPIPEVIERIREMGGVTLD
;
A
#
# COMPACT_ATOMS: atom_id res chain seq x y z
N MET A 1 13.53 6.24 -0.91
CA MET A 1 13.08 6.32 -2.31
C MET A 1 12.33 5.05 -2.61
N HIS A 2 11.13 5.17 -3.19
CA HIS A 2 10.22 4.04 -3.38
C HIS A 2 9.80 3.98 -4.84
N GLU A 3 9.78 2.79 -5.41
CA GLU A 3 9.28 2.54 -6.76
C GLU A 3 8.09 1.59 -6.68
N LEU A 4 7.04 1.90 -7.42
CA LEU A 4 5.79 1.16 -7.39
C LEU A 4 5.13 1.10 -8.77
N LEU A 5 4.15 0.21 -8.90
CA LEU A 5 3.20 0.13 -9.99
C LEU A 5 1.84 0.65 -9.54
N CYS A 6 1.36 1.71 -10.18
CA CYS A 6 0.00 2.21 -10.02
C CYS A 6 -0.71 2.11 -11.37
N ARG A 7 -1.71 1.21 -11.47
CA ARG A 7 -2.47 0.96 -12.72
C ARG A 7 -1.56 0.63 -13.92
N GLY A 8 -0.46 -0.06 -13.65
CA GLY A 8 0.55 -0.46 -14.64
C GLY A 8 1.59 0.62 -14.96
N ALA A 9 1.41 1.86 -14.51
CA ALA A 9 2.45 2.89 -14.60
C ALA A 9 3.52 2.65 -13.54
N ARG A 10 4.80 2.74 -13.92
CA ARG A 10 5.91 2.86 -12.96
C ARG A 10 5.91 4.26 -12.38
N VAL A 11 5.99 4.35 -11.05
CA VAL A 11 5.99 5.62 -10.33
C VAL A 11 7.10 5.63 -9.31
N LEU A 12 7.79 6.75 -9.20
CA LEU A 12 8.79 7.04 -8.19
C LEU A 12 8.18 7.94 -7.11
N VAL A 13 8.40 7.57 -5.84
CA VAL A 13 8.12 8.43 -4.69
C VAL A 13 9.41 8.74 -3.95
N ARG A 14 9.72 10.03 -3.82
CA ARG A 14 10.91 10.54 -3.11
C ARG A 14 10.51 11.71 -2.24
N GLY A 15 10.73 11.61 -0.93
CA GLY A 15 10.36 12.69 0.00
C GLY A 15 8.87 13.06 -0.09
N CYS A 16 7.99 12.07 -0.26
CA CYS A 16 6.55 12.24 -0.46
C CYS A 16 6.13 12.94 -1.77
N GLU A 17 7.06 13.21 -2.68
CA GLU A 17 6.75 13.72 -4.01
C GLU A 17 6.59 12.58 -5.03
N VAL A 18 5.62 12.73 -5.93
CA VAL A 18 5.24 11.70 -6.92
C VAL A 18 5.72 12.07 -8.31
N GLU A 19 6.49 11.17 -8.93
CA GLU A 19 6.93 11.26 -10.32
C GLU A 19 6.48 10.02 -11.10
N VAL A 20 5.56 10.20 -12.06
CA VAL A 20 5.06 9.12 -12.92
C VAL A 20 6.05 8.90 -14.06
N LEU A 21 6.67 7.73 -14.15
CA LEU A 21 7.77 7.44 -15.08
C LEU A 21 7.30 6.88 -16.43
N THR A 22 6.17 6.16 -16.44
CA THR A 22 5.61 5.56 -17.65
C THR A 22 4.11 5.79 -17.74
N ASP A 23 3.54 5.63 -18.93
CA ASP A 23 2.10 5.64 -19.11
C ASP A 23 1.44 4.46 -18.37
N PRO A 24 0.20 4.61 -17.88
CA PRO A 24 -0.55 3.52 -17.29
C PRO A 24 -0.91 2.48 -18.36
N ALA A 25 -0.78 1.20 -18.01
CA ALA A 25 -1.23 0.11 -18.87
C ALA A 25 -2.76 -0.04 -18.88
N VAL A 26 -3.43 0.48 -17.85
CA VAL A 26 -4.89 0.44 -17.70
C VAL A 26 -5.44 1.82 -17.99
N SER A 27 -6.24 1.96 -19.05
CA SER A 27 -6.89 3.23 -19.43
C SER A 27 -8.27 3.44 -18.80
N SER A 28 -8.93 2.36 -18.34
CA SER A 28 -10.23 2.44 -17.65
C SER A 28 -10.40 1.31 -16.64
N CYS A 29 -11.02 1.58 -15.49
CA CYS A 29 -11.26 0.60 -14.44
C CYS A 29 -12.54 0.95 -13.66
N PRO A 30 -13.54 0.03 -13.57
CA PRO A 30 -14.79 0.27 -12.85
C PRO A 30 -14.58 0.67 -11.38
N TYR A 31 -13.61 0.04 -10.70
CA TYR A 31 -13.25 0.41 -9.33
C TYR A 31 -12.73 1.84 -9.24
N VAL A 32 -11.88 2.26 -10.19
CA VAL A 32 -11.31 3.61 -10.21
C VAL A 32 -12.40 4.66 -10.45
N ARG A 33 -13.32 4.40 -11.37
CA ARG A 33 -14.51 5.23 -11.58
C ARG A 33 -15.35 5.36 -10.31
N ALA A 34 -15.63 4.24 -9.65
CA ALA A 34 -16.49 4.22 -8.46
C ALA A 34 -15.86 4.98 -7.28
N VAL A 35 -14.58 4.74 -7.00
CA VAL A 35 -13.87 5.22 -5.80
C VAL A 35 -13.23 6.59 -6.01
N TYR A 36 -12.51 6.80 -7.11
CA TYR A 36 -11.76 8.03 -7.36
C TYR A 36 -12.51 9.02 -8.28
N LYS A 37 -13.66 8.63 -8.83
CA LYS A 37 -14.44 9.44 -9.80
C LYS A 37 -13.64 9.80 -11.05
N ILE A 38 -12.83 8.85 -11.52
CA ILE A 38 -11.97 9.00 -12.71
C ILE A 38 -12.44 8.05 -13.80
N GLU A 39 -12.80 8.61 -14.95
CA GLU A 39 -13.27 7.86 -16.12
C GLU A 39 -12.13 7.28 -16.96
N ASN A 40 -11.15 8.12 -17.28
CA ASN A 40 -9.97 7.78 -18.08
C ASN A 40 -8.72 7.90 -17.21
N ILE A 41 -7.86 6.89 -17.26
CA ILE A 41 -6.64 6.81 -16.45
C ILE A 41 -5.46 7.17 -17.36
N ASP A 42 -4.97 8.40 -17.20
CA ASP A 42 -3.73 8.93 -17.78
C ASP A 42 -2.66 9.16 -16.68
N ARG A 43 -1.53 9.77 -17.03
CA ARG A 43 -0.43 10.01 -16.09
C ARG A 43 -0.87 10.96 -14.97
N GLU A 44 -1.66 11.98 -15.29
CA GLU A 44 -2.20 12.96 -14.35
C GLU A 44 -3.15 12.30 -13.36
N ALA A 45 -4.03 11.40 -13.82
CA ALA A 45 -4.89 10.61 -12.97
C ALA A 45 -4.09 9.71 -12.03
N VAL A 46 -3.05 9.02 -12.53
CA VAL A 46 -2.16 8.21 -11.69
C VAL A 46 -1.49 9.04 -10.60
N LYS A 47 -0.95 10.22 -10.98
CA LYS A 47 -0.30 11.14 -10.06
C LYS A 47 -1.27 11.58 -8.96
N ARG A 48 -2.46 12.06 -9.33
CA ARG A 48 -3.50 12.49 -8.39
C ARG A 48 -3.91 11.39 -7.42
N ILE A 49 -4.17 10.18 -7.91
CA ILE A 49 -4.54 9.03 -7.06
C ILE A 49 -3.46 8.78 -6.00
N LEU A 50 -2.18 8.85 -6.37
CA LEU A 50 -1.09 8.62 -5.43
C LEU A 50 -0.90 9.77 -4.45
N GLU A 51 -1.01 11.01 -4.90
CA GLU A 51 -0.98 12.19 -4.01
C GLU A 51 -2.13 12.15 -2.99
N ASP A 52 -3.32 11.73 -3.40
CA ASP A 52 -4.46 11.52 -2.50
C ASP A 52 -4.16 10.44 -1.46
N LYS A 53 -3.59 9.31 -1.89
CA LYS A 53 -3.17 8.23 -0.98
C LYS A 53 -2.07 8.66 0.01
N ILE A 54 -1.11 9.47 -0.43
CA ILE A 54 -0.06 10.03 0.43
C ILE A 54 -0.67 10.99 1.46
N ARG A 55 -1.58 11.86 1.02
CA ARG A 55 -2.24 12.83 1.88
C ARG A 55 -3.13 12.17 2.93
N GLU A 56 -3.90 11.15 2.54
CA GLU A 56 -4.88 10.50 3.42
C GLU A 56 -4.27 9.41 4.30
N PHE A 57 -3.32 8.64 3.78
CA PHE A 57 -2.83 7.43 4.45
C PHE A 57 -1.31 7.37 4.61
N GLY A 58 -0.57 8.40 4.15
CA GLY A 58 0.89 8.47 4.26
C GLY A 58 1.65 7.38 3.52
N PHE A 59 1.09 6.82 2.44
CA PHE A 59 1.79 5.83 1.63
C PHE A 59 3.18 6.32 1.22
N PHE A 60 4.21 5.49 1.38
CA PHE A 60 5.62 5.75 1.07
C PHE A 60 6.23 6.93 1.85
N CYS A 61 5.65 7.29 3.00
CA CYS A 61 6.04 8.46 3.80
C CYS A 61 6.14 8.16 5.31
N PRO A 62 6.88 8.99 6.08
CA PRO A 62 6.99 8.85 7.54
C PRO A 62 5.66 8.86 8.29
N HIS A 63 4.60 9.47 7.77
CA HIS A 63 3.28 9.50 8.40
C HIS A 63 2.33 8.38 7.94
N ARG A 64 2.84 7.27 7.40
CA ARG A 64 2.05 6.10 6.97
C ARG A 64 1.09 5.60 8.06
N SER A 65 -0.21 5.52 7.75
CA SER A 65 -1.17 4.85 8.62
C SER A 65 -1.09 3.33 8.46
N LEU A 66 -0.97 2.58 9.55
CA LEU A 66 -1.01 1.11 9.55
C LEU A 66 -2.36 0.57 10.02
N GLU A 67 -3.40 1.40 9.92
CA GLU A 67 -4.78 1.04 10.24
C GLU A 67 -5.64 1.23 9.00
N SER A 68 -6.50 0.26 8.71
CA SER A 68 -7.47 0.35 7.64
C SER A 68 -8.67 -0.55 7.89
N ASP A 69 -9.85 -0.05 7.52
CA ASP A 69 -11.05 -0.87 7.38
C ASP A 69 -10.93 -1.84 6.18
N LEU A 70 -11.89 -2.77 6.10
CA LEU A 70 -12.08 -3.62 4.93
C LEU A 70 -12.54 -2.75 3.74
N VAL A 71 -11.81 -2.79 2.63
CA VAL A 71 -12.09 -1.94 1.46
C VAL A 71 -12.89 -2.70 0.41
N VAL A 72 -12.55 -3.96 0.22
CA VAL A 72 -13.20 -4.87 -0.73
C VAL A 72 -13.29 -6.28 -0.12
N PRO A 73 -14.26 -7.12 -0.54
CA PRO A 73 -14.41 -8.46 0.05
C PRO A 73 -13.40 -9.50 -0.49
N PHE A 74 -12.49 -9.12 -1.39
CA PHE A 74 -11.62 -10.04 -2.13
C PHE A 74 -10.15 -9.61 -2.18
N GLY A 75 -9.78 -8.53 -1.47
CA GLY A 75 -8.39 -8.09 -1.47
C GLY A 75 -7.51 -9.08 -0.70
N SER A 76 -6.25 -9.21 -1.11
CA SER A 76 -5.36 -10.23 -0.54
C SER A 76 -5.19 -10.08 0.97
N SER A 77 -5.04 -8.85 1.45
CA SER A 77 -4.93 -8.60 2.90
C SER A 77 -6.25 -8.83 3.64
N GLU A 78 -7.41 -8.50 3.04
CA GLU A 78 -8.71 -8.82 3.62
C GLU A 78 -8.89 -10.33 3.78
N MET A 79 -8.59 -11.10 2.71
CA MET A 79 -8.68 -12.56 2.76
C MET A 79 -7.75 -13.15 3.81
N ILE A 80 -6.47 -12.76 3.83
CA ILE A 80 -5.49 -13.26 4.80
C ILE A 80 -5.93 -12.91 6.23
N SER A 81 -6.20 -11.64 6.51
CA SER A 81 -6.59 -11.19 7.86
C SER A 81 -7.88 -11.84 8.36
N SER A 82 -8.83 -12.15 7.47
CA SER A 82 -10.11 -12.76 7.85
C SER A 82 -10.01 -14.21 8.31
N VAL A 83 -8.97 -14.94 7.90
CA VAL A 83 -8.76 -16.36 8.26
C VAL A 83 -7.63 -16.55 9.29
N MET A 84 -7.00 -15.45 9.71
CA MET A 84 -5.94 -15.50 10.71
C MET A 84 -6.50 -15.86 12.09
N GLY A 85 -5.83 -16.80 12.77
CA GLY A 85 -6.29 -17.40 14.03
C GLY A 85 -7.14 -18.65 13.86
N ASP A 86 -7.66 -18.90 12.64
CA ASP A 86 -8.44 -20.11 12.31
C ASP A 86 -7.65 -21.05 11.38
N LEU A 87 -7.19 -20.53 10.23
CA LEU A 87 -6.46 -21.31 9.21
C LEU A 87 -4.99 -20.93 9.10
N ILE A 88 -4.65 -19.69 9.46
CA ILE A 88 -3.30 -19.13 9.33
C ILE A 88 -2.90 -18.49 10.65
N ASP A 89 -1.79 -18.91 11.25
CA ASP A 89 -1.30 -18.33 12.51
C ASP A 89 -0.54 -17.01 12.31
N CYS A 90 0.12 -16.86 11.15
CA CYS A 90 1.07 -15.79 10.89
C CYS A 90 1.10 -15.45 9.39
N ALA A 91 1.34 -14.19 9.06
CA ALA A 91 1.52 -13.73 7.69
C ALA A 91 2.88 -13.06 7.50
N VAL A 92 3.47 -13.27 6.32
CA VAL A 92 4.62 -12.50 5.83
C VAL A 92 4.15 -11.65 4.66
N ILE A 93 4.20 -10.33 4.82
CA ILE A 93 3.69 -9.37 3.85
C ILE A 93 4.70 -8.28 3.56
N VAL A 94 4.48 -7.57 2.47
CA VAL A 94 5.35 -6.47 2.03
C VAL A 94 4.74 -5.13 2.46
N CYS A 95 5.54 -4.26 3.07
CA CYS A 95 5.15 -2.92 3.49
C CYS A 95 6.09 -1.86 2.90
N ASP A 96 5.51 -0.79 2.36
CA ASP A 96 6.28 0.39 1.99
C ASP A 96 7.00 0.98 3.22
N GLY A 97 8.27 1.31 3.08
CA GLY A 97 9.10 1.79 4.19
C GLY A 97 9.66 0.73 5.14
N ALA A 98 9.24 -0.54 5.04
CA ALA A 98 9.71 -1.60 5.95
C ALA A 98 10.15 -2.90 5.27
N GLY A 99 9.87 -3.08 3.97
CA GLY A 99 10.23 -4.30 3.27
C GLY A 99 9.32 -5.45 3.68
N SER A 100 9.90 -6.57 4.11
CA SER A 100 9.14 -7.74 4.56
C SER A 100 8.78 -7.62 6.05
N VAL A 101 7.51 -7.85 6.36
CA VAL A 101 6.94 -7.79 7.70
C VAL A 101 6.31 -9.14 8.04
N ILE A 102 6.75 -9.74 9.15
CA ILE A 102 6.14 -10.92 9.75
C ILE A 102 5.17 -10.43 10.84
N THR A 103 3.94 -10.90 10.86
CA THR A 103 2.98 -10.53 11.89
C THR A 103 1.95 -11.60 12.19
N TRP A 104 1.55 -11.68 13.46
CA TRP A 104 0.43 -12.46 13.97
C TRP A 104 -0.83 -11.60 14.17
N ASN A 105 -0.75 -10.29 13.86
CA ASN A 105 -1.82 -9.34 14.07
C ASN A 105 -2.63 -9.16 12.77
N PRO A 106 -3.87 -9.67 12.67
CA PRO A 106 -4.68 -9.53 11.46
C PRO A 106 -4.98 -8.06 11.11
N LYS A 107 -5.05 -7.17 12.11
CA LYS A 107 -5.26 -5.73 11.86
C LYS A 107 -4.06 -5.10 11.16
N LEU A 108 -2.85 -5.51 11.53
CA LEU A 108 -1.62 -5.03 10.89
C LEU A 108 -1.52 -5.52 9.44
N VAL A 109 -1.93 -6.78 9.17
CA VAL A 109 -2.03 -7.30 7.80
C VAL A 109 -2.93 -6.43 6.94
N GLN A 110 -4.14 -6.14 7.42
CA GLN A 110 -5.08 -5.30 6.69
C GLN A 110 -4.58 -3.87 6.55
N GLY A 111 -4.04 -3.27 7.62
CA GLY A 111 -3.53 -1.91 7.60
C GLY A 111 -2.39 -1.67 6.60
N ILE A 112 -1.51 -2.66 6.43
CA ILE A 112 -0.44 -2.63 5.42
C ILE A 112 -1.03 -2.78 4.02
N GLY A 113 -1.81 -3.84 3.77
CA GLY A 113 -2.20 -4.24 2.41
C GLY A 113 -3.36 -3.46 1.78
N ALA A 114 -4.36 -3.05 2.57
CA ALA A 114 -5.70 -2.64 2.12
C ALA A 114 -5.74 -1.84 0.81
N ARG A 115 -5.00 -0.74 0.74
CA ARG A 115 -4.97 0.17 -0.42
C ARG A 115 -3.58 0.26 -1.07
N MET A 116 -2.67 -0.65 -0.71
CA MET A 116 -1.29 -0.60 -1.20
C MET A 116 -1.26 -0.87 -2.71
N ASN A 117 -0.36 -0.17 -3.39
CA ASN A 117 -0.09 -0.40 -4.80
C ASN A 117 0.99 -1.49 -4.95
N GLY A 118 1.30 -1.91 -6.18
CA GLY A 118 2.36 -2.89 -6.38
C GLY A 118 3.72 -2.30 -6.00
N LEU A 119 4.38 -2.82 -4.97
CA LEU A 119 5.71 -2.33 -4.56
C LEU A 119 6.80 -3.01 -5.41
N LEU A 120 7.66 -2.21 -6.05
CA LEU A 120 8.82 -2.70 -6.79
C LEU A 120 10.12 -2.54 -5.99
N LYS A 121 10.26 -1.41 -5.30
CA LYS A 121 11.44 -1.09 -4.49
C LYS A 121 11.05 -0.17 -3.34
N THR A 122 11.67 -0.36 -2.18
CA THR A 122 11.52 0.54 -1.05
C THR A 122 12.86 0.80 -0.36
N THR A 123 12.92 1.88 0.41
CA THR A 123 13.99 2.17 1.36
C THR A 123 13.39 2.15 2.77
N PRO A 124 14.15 1.79 3.82
CA PRO A 124 13.68 1.92 5.19
C PRO A 124 13.16 3.32 5.53
N ILE A 125 12.02 3.38 6.22
CA ILE A 125 11.47 4.57 6.86
C ILE A 125 11.36 4.24 8.35
N PRO A 126 12.26 4.76 9.21
CA PRO A 126 12.32 4.40 10.63
C PRO A 126 10.98 4.52 11.34
N GLU A 127 10.22 5.58 11.08
CA GLU A 127 8.91 5.83 11.69
C GLU A 127 7.88 4.76 11.35
N VAL A 128 7.95 4.17 10.14
CA VAL A 128 7.08 3.06 9.74
C VAL A 128 7.50 1.77 10.45
N ILE A 129 8.81 1.50 10.49
CA ILE A 129 9.38 0.30 11.14
C ILE A 129 9.04 0.29 12.64
N GLU A 130 9.21 1.41 13.33
CA GLU A 130 8.90 1.50 14.76
C GLU A 130 7.40 1.27 15.03
N ARG A 131 6.50 1.86 14.25
CA ARG A 131 5.05 1.61 14.40
C ARG A 131 4.67 0.17 14.10
N ILE A 132 5.32 -0.48 13.13
CA ILE A 132 5.13 -1.92 12.88
C ILE A 132 5.50 -2.73 14.13
N ARG A 133 6.62 -2.40 14.77
CA ARG A 133 7.08 -3.08 16.00
C ARG A 133 6.13 -2.84 17.18
N GLU A 134 5.66 -1.60 17.36
CA GLU A 134 4.66 -1.25 18.37
C GLU A 134 3.34 -2.03 18.19
N MET A 135 2.97 -2.34 16.95
CA MET A 135 1.80 -3.16 16.61
C MET A 135 2.05 -4.68 16.66
N GLY A 136 3.24 -5.11 17.13
CA GLY A 136 3.62 -6.52 17.29
C GLY A 136 4.12 -7.21 16.02
N GLY A 137 4.49 -6.43 14.99
CA GLY A 137 5.13 -6.94 13.78
C GLY A 137 6.66 -7.01 13.90
N VAL A 138 7.28 -7.86 13.08
CA VAL A 138 8.73 -8.01 12.95
C VAL A 138 9.14 -7.64 11.52
N THR A 139 10.05 -6.69 11.37
CA THR A 139 10.67 -6.33 10.09
C THR A 139 11.94 -7.14 9.89
N LEU A 140 12.22 -7.55 8.65
CA LEU A 140 13.50 -8.17 8.31
C LEU A 140 14.57 -7.10 8.02
N ASP A 141 15.81 -7.41 8.39
CA ASP A 141 17.00 -6.54 8.29
C ASP A 141 17.41 -6.26 6.83
#